data_AF-A0A0L7LWY9-F1
#
_entry.id   AF-A0A0L7LWY9-F1
#
_cell.length_a   1.000
_cell.length_b   1.000
_cell.length_c   1.000
_cell.angle_alpha   90.00
_cell.angle_beta   90.00
_cell.angle_gamma   90.00
#
_symmetry.space_group_name_H-M   'P 1'
#
loop_
_entity.id
_entity.type
_entity.pdbx_description
1 polymer ?
#
loop_
_entity_poly.entity_id
_entity_poly.type
_entity_poly.pdbx_seq_one_letter_code
_entity_poly.pdbx_strand_id
1 'polypeptide(L)'
;VGVLGTAVVYALKTAALDAAIDAAIAGGEAEGVAAGDIAGAAEVIRLIKKTLGINELFTNPLGSFISETNYNQASYITSIVNMQYRITCKRGLSSTSSICDTMEKWNLLEGPHYLDVQMQTVIGDKVTNVVTEAKTIAEAVAKTATENVTKEAIKT
;
A
#
# COMPACT_ATOMS: atom_id res chain seq x y z
N VAL A 1 -23.68 8.82 13.07
CA VAL A 1 -22.26 8.41 13.18
C VAL A 1 -22.19 6.90 13.03
N GLY A 2 -21.90 6.43 11.80
CA GLY A 2 -21.93 5.02 11.45
C GLY A 2 -20.64 4.31 11.87
N VAL A 3 -20.72 2.99 12.05
CA VAL A 3 -19.66 2.06 12.49
C VAL A 3 -18.35 2.15 11.68
N LEU A 4 -18.41 2.72 10.48
CA LEU A 4 -17.22 3.01 9.66
C LEU A 4 -16.43 4.23 10.14
N GLY A 5 -17.08 5.18 10.80
CA GLY A 5 -16.49 6.44 11.23
C GLY A 5 -15.46 6.34 12.36
N THR A 6 -15.31 5.19 13.03
CA THR A 6 -14.26 5.01 14.05
C THR A 6 -13.09 4.19 13.53
N ALA A 7 -13.33 3.14 12.74
CA ALA A 7 -12.29 2.32 12.14
C ALA A 7 -11.54 3.05 11.02
N VAL A 8 -12.29 3.77 10.18
CA VAL A 8 -11.73 4.65 9.14
C VAL A 8 -10.93 5.74 9.85
N VAL A 9 -11.51 6.52 10.77
CA VAL A 9 -10.77 7.54 11.56
C VAL A 9 -9.51 7.00 12.27
N TYR A 10 -9.52 5.75 12.76
CA TYR A 10 -8.35 5.16 13.41
C TYR A 10 -7.24 4.77 12.42
N ALA A 11 -7.59 4.29 11.22
CA ALA A 11 -6.63 4.06 10.13
C ALA A 11 -6.10 5.39 9.53
N LEU A 12 -6.89 6.45 9.65
CA LEU A 12 -6.73 7.75 8.99
C LEU A 12 -5.94 8.81 9.78
N LYS A 13 -5.32 8.46 10.92
CA LYS A 13 -4.71 9.42 11.85
C LYS A 13 -3.35 10.00 11.39
N THR A 14 -3.21 10.37 10.12
CA THR A 14 -2.02 11.00 9.55
C THR A 14 -2.36 12.41 9.07
N ALA A 15 -1.53 13.41 9.42
CA ALA A 15 -1.75 14.82 9.07
C ALA A 15 -1.87 15.08 7.55
N ALA A 16 -1.27 14.23 6.71
CA ALA A 16 -1.39 14.29 5.26
C ALA A 16 -2.82 13.98 4.78
N LEU A 17 -3.54 13.13 5.50
CA LEU A 17 -4.91 12.80 5.19
C LEU A 17 -5.88 13.85 5.74
N ASP A 18 -5.64 14.39 6.93
CA ASP A 18 -6.43 15.53 7.44
C ASP A 18 -6.40 16.68 6.41
N ALA A 19 -5.23 16.99 5.85
CA ALA A 19 -5.08 17.98 4.78
C ALA A 19 -5.80 17.59 3.47
N ALA A 20 -5.80 16.31 3.10
CA ALA A 20 -6.50 15.82 1.92
C ALA A 20 -8.03 15.83 2.09
N ILE A 21 -8.52 15.55 3.30
CA ILE A 21 -9.94 15.63 3.67
C ILE A 21 -10.37 17.11 3.69
N ASP A 22 -9.58 18.00 4.30
CA ASP A 22 -9.87 19.43 4.33
C ASP A 22 -9.88 20.05 2.91
N ALA A 23 -8.94 19.62 2.06
CA ALA A 23 -8.94 20.00 0.64
C ALA A 23 -10.18 19.44 -0.08
N ALA A 24 -10.60 18.21 0.23
CA ALA A 24 -11.77 17.59 -0.38
C ALA A 24 -13.10 18.21 0.02
N ILE A 25 -13.20 18.68 1.26
CA ILE A 25 -14.34 19.47 1.75
C ILE A 25 -14.48 20.77 0.94
N ALA A 26 -13.42 21.28 0.32
CA ALA A 26 -13.44 22.56 -0.40
C ALA A 26 -13.91 22.48 -1.87
N GLY A 27 -13.85 21.33 -2.55
CA GLY A 27 -14.10 21.26 -4.02
C GLY A 27 -14.75 19.97 -4.57
N GLY A 28 -15.17 19.01 -3.72
CA GLY A 28 -16.15 17.97 -4.11
C GLY A 28 -15.59 16.60 -4.51
N GLU A 29 -16.31 15.87 -5.37
CA GLU A 29 -16.11 14.44 -5.67
C GLU A 29 -14.70 14.12 -6.21
N ALA A 30 -14.10 15.04 -6.97
CA ALA A 30 -12.74 14.90 -7.50
C ALA A 30 -11.67 14.82 -6.41
N GLU A 31 -11.87 15.52 -5.30
CA GLU A 31 -10.91 15.53 -4.20
C GLU A 31 -11.21 14.43 -3.17
N GLY A 32 -12.46 13.96 -3.11
CA GLY A 32 -12.79 12.71 -2.42
C GLY A 32 -12.00 11.54 -3.00
N VAL A 33 -11.96 11.41 -4.34
CA VAL A 33 -11.12 10.42 -5.02
C VAL A 33 -9.64 10.60 -4.67
N ALA A 34 -9.12 11.84 -4.69
CA ALA A 34 -7.73 12.12 -4.33
C ALA A 34 -7.40 11.69 -2.89
N ALA A 35 -8.28 11.96 -1.92
CA ALA A 35 -8.10 11.51 -0.54
C ALA A 35 -8.09 9.98 -0.43
N GLY A 36 -8.96 9.31 -1.20
CA GLY A 36 -8.98 7.86 -1.32
C GLY A 36 -7.66 7.30 -1.85
N ASP A 37 -7.16 7.84 -2.96
CA ASP A 37 -5.94 7.34 -3.59
C ASP A 37 -4.68 7.57 -2.73
N ILE A 38 -4.61 8.70 -2.01
CA ILE A 38 -3.56 8.96 -1.01
C ILE A 38 -3.61 7.91 0.11
N ALA A 39 -4.80 7.61 0.62
CA ALA A 39 -4.98 6.60 1.67
C ALA A 39 -4.61 5.19 1.16
N GLY A 40 -4.99 4.86 -0.06
CA GLY A 40 -4.62 3.61 -0.72
C GLY A 40 -3.10 3.45 -0.83
N ALA A 41 -2.40 4.47 -1.30
CA ALA A 41 -0.94 4.45 -1.41
C ALA A 41 -0.25 4.27 -0.05
N ALA A 42 -0.70 5.02 0.97
CA ALA A 42 -0.18 4.88 2.33
C ALA A 42 -0.41 3.48 2.90
N GLU A 43 -1.57 2.90 2.63
CA GLU A 43 -1.94 1.57 3.10
C GLU A 43 -1.12 0.46 2.42
N VAL A 44 -0.88 0.56 1.11
CA VAL A 44 0.06 -0.34 0.41
C VAL A 44 1.43 -0.31 1.07
N ILE A 45 1.99 0.89 1.33
CA ILE A 45 3.29 1.04 1.99
C ILE A 45 3.28 0.36 3.37
N ARG A 46 2.24 0.61 4.18
CA ARG A 46 2.09 0.04 5.52
C ARG A 46 2.00 -1.49 5.49
N LEU A 47 1.18 -2.03 4.61
CA LEU A 47 0.94 -3.48 4.48
C LEU A 47 2.15 -4.20 3.89
N ILE A 48 2.88 -3.61 2.95
CA ILE A 48 4.13 -4.19 2.44
C ILE A 48 5.17 -4.24 3.56
N LYS A 49 5.37 -3.17 4.33
CA LYS A 49 6.27 -3.18 5.50
C LYS A 49 5.95 -4.32 6.45
N LYS A 50 4.67 -4.49 6.77
CA LYS A 50 4.18 -5.51 7.71
C LYS A 50 4.29 -6.93 7.14
N THR A 51 3.81 -7.14 5.93
CA THR A 51 3.64 -8.48 5.32
C THR A 51 4.95 -9.04 4.81
N LEU A 52 5.80 -8.16 4.28
CA LEU A 52 7.09 -8.55 3.72
C LEU A 52 8.24 -8.41 4.74
N GLY A 53 7.97 -7.82 5.92
CA GLY A 53 8.98 -7.58 6.95
C GLY A 53 10.04 -6.56 6.55
N ILE A 54 9.85 -5.83 5.46
CA ILE A 54 10.90 -5.02 4.83
C ILE A 54 10.74 -3.56 5.27
N ASN A 55 11.09 -3.30 6.52
CA ASN A 55 11.18 -1.95 7.03
C ASN A 55 12.18 -1.11 6.21
N GLU A 56 13.28 -1.73 5.77
CA GLU A 56 14.35 -1.05 5.02
C GLU A 56 14.05 -0.81 3.53
N LEU A 57 13.01 -1.43 2.95
CA LEU A 57 12.64 -1.15 1.56
C LEU A 57 12.17 0.29 1.38
N PHE A 58 11.68 0.87 2.46
CA PHE A 58 11.05 2.18 2.52
C PHE A 58 11.92 3.24 3.22
N THR A 59 13.09 2.85 3.75
CA THR A 59 14.16 3.82 4.09
C THR A 59 15.03 4.14 2.87
N ASN A 60 14.81 3.44 1.74
CA ASN A 60 15.44 3.63 0.42
C ASN A 60 14.36 3.99 -0.64
N PRO A 61 14.71 4.42 -1.88
CA PRO A 61 13.79 5.08 -2.82
C PRO A 61 12.62 4.24 -3.37
N LEU A 62 12.36 3.03 -2.87
CA LEU A 62 11.25 2.22 -3.36
C LEU A 62 9.91 2.56 -2.73
N GLY A 63 9.91 3.09 -1.51
CA GLY A 63 8.72 3.73 -0.96
C GLY A 63 8.21 4.88 -1.82
N SER A 64 9.15 5.64 -2.41
CA SER A 64 8.84 6.73 -3.34
C SER A 64 8.37 6.27 -4.73
N PHE A 65 8.42 4.97 -5.05
CA PHE A 65 7.81 4.46 -6.28
C PHE A 65 6.32 4.15 -6.12
N ILE A 66 5.80 4.10 -4.89
CA ILE A 66 4.36 3.88 -4.64
C ILE A 66 3.71 5.25 -4.40
N SER A 67 2.69 5.55 -5.20
CA SER A 67 1.97 6.82 -5.19
C SER A 67 0.46 6.60 -5.35
N GLU A 68 -0.30 7.68 -5.17
CA GLU A 68 -1.73 7.76 -5.43
C GLU A 68 -2.12 7.30 -6.85
N THR A 69 -1.22 7.44 -7.83
CA THR A 69 -1.49 7.06 -9.23
C THR A 69 -1.19 5.59 -9.56
N ASN A 70 -0.49 4.87 -8.68
CA ASN A 70 -0.03 3.51 -8.99
C ASN A 70 -0.19 2.48 -7.86
N TYR A 71 -0.72 2.87 -6.69
CA TYR A 71 -0.96 1.94 -5.58
C TYR A 71 -1.88 0.77 -5.94
N ASN A 72 -2.76 0.95 -6.94
CA ASN A 72 -3.68 -0.07 -7.43
C ASN A 72 -3.07 -0.99 -8.51
N GLN A 73 -1.83 -0.74 -8.93
CA GLN A 73 -1.15 -1.50 -9.98
C GLN A 73 -0.33 -2.66 -9.39
N ALA A 74 -1.01 -3.77 -9.08
CA ALA A 74 -0.38 -4.92 -8.43
C ALA A 74 0.84 -5.48 -9.19
N SER A 75 0.81 -5.52 -10.53
CA SER A 75 1.94 -6.00 -11.35
C SER A 75 3.18 -5.11 -11.25
N TYR A 76 2.98 -3.78 -11.19
CA TYR A 76 4.04 -2.80 -11.01
C TYR A 76 4.70 -2.97 -9.63
N ILE A 77 3.89 -3.02 -8.58
CA ILE A 77 4.34 -3.20 -7.20
C ILE A 77 5.05 -4.56 -7.02
N THR A 78 4.52 -5.62 -7.65
CA THR A 78 5.15 -6.95 -7.66
C THR A 78 6.55 -6.89 -8.27
N SER A 79 6.71 -6.16 -9.37
CA SER A 79 8.00 -6.02 -10.05
C SER A 79 9.03 -5.29 -9.19
N ILE A 80 8.61 -4.24 -8.48
CA ILE A 80 9.42 -3.48 -7.51
C ILE A 80 9.92 -4.40 -6.39
N VAL A 81 8.99 -5.13 -5.75
CA VAL A 81 9.32 -6.04 -4.64
C VAL A 81 10.23 -7.18 -5.10
N ASN A 82 9.94 -7.78 -6.25
CA ASN A 82 10.74 -8.85 -6.81
C ASN A 82 12.16 -8.39 -7.20
N MET A 83 12.29 -7.18 -7.77
CA MET A 83 13.60 -6.59 -8.05
C MET A 83 14.43 -6.47 -6.77
N GLN A 84 13.83 -5.99 -5.68
CA GLN A 84 14.52 -5.87 -4.40
C GLN A 84 14.92 -7.21 -3.82
N TYR A 85 14.05 -8.22 -3.88
CA TYR A 85 14.41 -9.58 -3.50
C TYR A 85 15.63 -10.10 -4.26
N ARG A 86 15.66 -9.92 -5.58
CA ARG A 86 16.79 -10.36 -6.41
C ARG A 86 18.07 -9.60 -6.10
N ILE A 87 17.99 -8.29 -5.84
CA ILE A 87 19.16 -7.48 -5.49
C ILE A 87 19.71 -7.87 -4.11
N THR A 88 18.85 -7.92 -3.10
CA THR A 88 19.29 -8.08 -1.72
C THR A 88 19.67 -9.53 -1.40
N CYS A 89 18.85 -10.49 -1.81
CA CYS A 89 19.01 -11.89 -1.43
C CYS A 89 19.88 -12.69 -2.41
N LYS A 90 19.78 -12.42 -3.72
CA LYS A 90 20.54 -13.20 -4.72
C LYS A 90 21.91 -12.62 -5.07
N ARG A 91 22.07 -11.30 -5.04
CA ARG A 91 23.37 -10.65 -5.33
C ARG A 91 24.25 -10.49 -4.09
N GLY A 92 23.81 -10.98 -2.93
CA GLY A 92 24.61 -11.02 -1.70
C GLY A 92 24.95 -9.65 -1.11
N LEU A 93 24.20 -8.60 -1.46
CA LEU A 93 24.45 -7.24 -0.98
C LEU A 93 24.08 -7.05 0.50
N SER A 94 23.27 -7.94 1.07
CA SER A 94 23.10 -8.07 2.52
C SER A 94 22.58 -9.46 2.88
N SER A 95 23.40 -10.26 3.58
CA SER A 95 23.07 -11.62 4.04
C SER A 95 22.16 -11.65 5.27
N THR A 96 21.68 -10.50 5.76
CA THR A 96 20.89 -10.37 7.00
C THR A 96 19.62 -9.55 6.80
N SER A 97 19.19 -9.33 5.56
CA SER A 97 18.01 -8.51 5.29
C SER A 97 16.72 -9.27 5.60
N SER A 98 15.80 -8.61 6.30
CA SER A 98 14.50 -9.15 6.70
C SER A 98 13.61 -9.62 5.53
N ILE A 99 13.89 -9.13 4.30
CA ILE A 99 13.24 -9.60 3.08
C ILE A 99 13.62 -11.05 2.77
N CYS A 100 14.89 -11.45 2.91
CA CYS A 100 15.31 -12.81 2.59
C CYS A 100 14.68 -13.82 3.55
N ASP A 101 14.70 -13.54 4.85
CA ASP A 101 14.07 -14.37 5.87
C ASP A 101 12.56 -14.50 5.65
N THR A 102 11.90 -13.42 5.21
CA THR A 102 10.46 -13.44 4.94
C THR A 102 10.16 -14.28 3.70
N MET A 103 10.98 -14.16 2.66
CA MET A 103 10.85 -14.96 1.44
C MET A 103 11.15 -16.45 1.69
N GLU A 104 12.12 -16.76 2.56
CA GLU A 104 12.38 -18.15 3.01
C GLU A 104 11.19 -18.73 3.77
N LYS A 105 10.58 -17.96 4.68
CA LYS A 105 9.37 -18.37 5.43
C LYS A 105 8.16 -18.58 4.53
N TRP A 106 8.14 -17.98 3.34
CA TRP A 106 7.10 -18.21 2.34
C TRP A 106 7.27 -19.53 1.58
N ASN A 107 8.25 -20.36 1.97
CA ASN A 107 8.40 -21.77 1.64
C ASN A 107 8.41 -22.07 0.14
N LEU A 108 9.56 -21.84 -0.50
CA LEU A 108 9.95 -22.50 -1.75
C LEU A 108 11.32 -23.12 -1.59
N LEU A 109 11.41 -24.22 -0.84
CA LEU A 109 12.57 -25.11 -0.89
C LEU A 109 12.31 -26.17 -1.97
N GLU A 110 12.78 -25.92 -3.19
CA GLU A 110 13.23 -26.97 -4.11
C GLU A 110 14.10 -26.40 -5.24
N GLY A 111 15.43 -26.45 -5.06
CA GLY A 111 16.43 -26.43 -6.13
C GLY A 111 16.87 -25.08 -6.74
N PRO A 112 18.14 -24.94 -7.16
CA PRO A 112 18.78 -23.65 -7.49
C PRO A 112 18.24 -22.90 -8.72
N HIS A 113 17.48 -23.56 -9.61
CA HIS A 113 16.90 -22.93 -10.82
C HIS A 113 15.37 -22.78 -10.79
N TYR A 114 14.69 -23.35 -9.80
CA TYR A 114 13.23 -23.37 -9.70
C TYR A 114 12.64 -22.16 -8.94
N LEU A 115 13.50 -21.24 -8.47
CA LEU A 115 13.15 -20.28 -7.43
C LEU A 115 12.67 -18.91 -7.94
N ASP A 116 13.12 -18.38 -9.10
CA ASP A 116 12.80 -16.99 -9.46
C ASP A 116 11.35 -16.78 -9.92
N VAL A 117 10.86 -17.64 -10.83
CA VAL A 117 9.50 -17.50 -11.37
C VAL A 117 8.46 -17.78 -10.28
N GLN A 118 8.67 -18.82 -9.47
CA GLN A 118 7.76 -19.13 -8.36
C GLN A 118 7.79 -18.06 -7.26
N MET A 119 8.97 -17.51 -6.93
CA MET A 119 9.05 -16.40 -5.99
C MET A 119 8.31 -15.17 -6.51
N GLN A 120 8.45 -14.86 -7.81
CA GLN A 120 7.69 -13.76 -8.41
C GLN A 120 6.18 -13.99 -8.34
N THR A 121 5.70 -15.23 -8.54
CA THR A 121 4.29 -15.59 -8.37
C THR A 121 3.84 -15.41 -6.92
N VAL A 122 4.58 -15.94 -5.95
CA VAL A 122 4.23 -15.83 -4.52
C VAL A 122 4.23 -14.36 -4.07
N ILE A 123 5.22 -13.57 -4.49
CA ILE A 123 5.26 -12.12 -4.27
C ILE A 123 4.04 -11.47 -4.91
N GLY A 124 3.70 -11.86 -6.14
CA GLY A 124 2.53 -11.37 -6.87
C GLY A 124 1.22 -11.61 -6.13
N ASP A 125 1.01 -12.81 -5.59
CA ASP A 125 -0.19 -13.15 -4.82
C ASP A 125 -0.30 -12.32 -3.55
N LYS A 126 0.83 -12.16 -2.82
CA LYS A 126 0.88 -11.36 -1.60
C LYS A 126 0.65 -9.88 -1.88
N VAL A 127 1.28 -9.34 -2.92
CA VAL A 127 1.06 -7.95 -3.37
C VAL A 127 -0.37 -7.74 -3.83
N THR A 128 -0.97 -8.69 -4.54
CA THR A 128 -2.38 -8.60 -4.99
C THR A 128 -3.33 -8.48 -3.81
N ASN A 129 -3.11 -9.26 -2.74
CA ASN A 129 -3.91 -9.15 -1.52
C ASN A 129 -3.75 -7.77 -0.85
N VAL A 130 -2.50 -7.27 -0.77
CA VAL A 130 -2.22 -5.93 -0.23
C VAL A 130 -2.93 -4.84 -1.02
N VAL A 131 -2.84 -4.89 -2.35
CA VAL A 131 -3.49 -3.92 -3.23
C VAL A 131 -5.02 -3.98 -3.09
N THR A 132 -5.59 -5.17 -2.92
CA THR A 132 -7.03 -5.35 -2.73
C THR A 132 -7.50 -4.72 -1.40
N GLU A 133 -6.74 -4.93 -0.32
CA GLU A 133 -7.02 -4.31 0.98
C GLU A 133 -6.89 -2.78 0.90
N ALA A 134 -5.81 -2.28 0.27
CA ALA A 134 -5.59 -0.86 0.08
C ALA A 134 -6.68 -0.18 -0.77
N LYS A 135 -7.17 -0.85 -1.82
CA LYS A 135 -8.28 -0.35 -2.64
C LYS A 135 -9.57 -0.22 -1.82
N THR A 136 -9.83 -1.20 -0.95
CA THR A 136 -10.99 -1.14 -0.04
C THR A 136 -10.92 0.06 0.89
N ILE A 137 -9.73 0.36 1.42
CA ILE A 137 -9.48 1.57 2.23
C ILE A 137 -9.64 2.83 1.39
N ALA A 138 -9.07 2.89 0.19
CA ALA A 138 -9.20 4.04 -0.70
C ALA A 138 -10.66 4.38 -1.01
N GLU A 139 -11.47 3.38 -1.36
CA GLU A 139 -12.90 3.54 -1.63
C GLU A 139 -13.68 4.04 -0.39
N ALA A 140 -13.38 3.49 0.79
CA ALA A 140 -14.01 3.91 2.03
C ALA A 140 -13.69 5.37 2.39
N VAL A 141 -12.43 5.77 2.17
CA VAL A 141 -11.97 7.14 2.41
C VAL A 141 -12.59 8.10 1.41
N ALA A 142 -12.58 7.77 0.11
CA ALA A 142 -13.17 8.60 -0.91
C ALA A 142 -14.66 8.84 -0.66
N LYS A 143 -15.40 7.78 -0.31
CA LYS A 143 -16.82 7.89 0.06
C LYS A 143 -17.02 8.78 1.29
N THR A 144 -16.20 8.60 2.33
CA THR A 144 -16.30 9.39 3.56
C THR A 144 -16.02 10.87 3.31
N ALA A 145 -15.00 11.18 2.51
CA ALA A 145 -14.67 12.54 2.11
C ALA A 145 -15.84 13.17 1.35
N THR A 146 -16.36 12.53 0.30
CA THR A 146 -17.51 13.02 -0.49
C THR A 146 -18.77 13.23 0.35
N GLU A 147 -19.08 12.30 1.27
CA GLU A 147 -20.23 12.43 2.18
C GLU A 147 -20.09 13.59 3.17
N ASN A 148 -18.86 13.93 3.58
CA ASN A 148 -18.61 15.06 4.46
C ASN A 148 -18.77 16.39 3.71
N VAL A 149 -18.30 16.48 2.45
CA VAL A 149 -18.52 17.66 1.60
C VAL A 149 -20.01 17.95 1.45
N THR A 150 -20.82 16.93 1.15
CA THR A 150 -22.26 17.11 0.95
C THR A 150 -22.97 17.54 2.22
N LYS A 151 -22.56 17.03 3.40
CA LYS A 151 -23.14 17.46 4.69
C LYS A 151 -22.80 18.91 5.04
N GLU A 152 -21.59 19.38 4.74
CA GLU A 152 -21.19 20.76 4.99
C GLU A 152 -21.85 21.73 3.99
N ALA A 153 -22.00 21.34 2.72
CA ALA A 153 -22.72 22.12 1.71
C ALA A 153 -24.21 22.31 2.06
N ILE A 154 -24.85 21.37 2.75
CA ILE A 154 -26.26 21.48 3.17
C ILE A 154 -26.43 22.37 4.42
N LYS A 155 -25.37 22.59 5.21
CA LYS A 155 -25.40 23.50 6.36
C LYS A 155 -25.21 24.98 5.99
N THR A 156 -24.91 25.28 4.73
CA THR A 156 -24.67 26.63 4.21
C THR A 156 -25.93 27.17 3.53
#